data_AF-A0A9D5YE60-F1
#
_entry.id   AF-A0A9D5YE60-F1
#
_cell.length_a   1.000
_cell.length_b   1.000
_cell.length_c   1.000
_cell.angle_alpha   90.00
_cell.angle_beta   90.00
_cell.angle_gamma   90.00
#
_symmetry.space_group_name_H-M   'P 1'
#
loop_
_entity.id
_entity.type
_entity.pdbx_description
1 polymer ?
#
loop_
_entity_poly.entity_id
_entity_poly.type
_entity_poly.pdbx_seq_one_letter_code
_entity_poly.pdbx_strand_id
1 'polypeptide(L)'
;MENIISNEANQSENESKTCVVEPNTDSVKDEVVIPVKYNKQVFNLDLEKAQELAQKGMKYDVISKDYDTLKIIARAEGKSVAEFLESIKNEKNSVRENEILLKCGGDKEFAEHILKLENSNPCDRLKFSEVSENFPKIKTVEDLPQSVVESAKLKGTLLLDEYLRYLHKQQLAIKASVKNQFDAEQSATGSLVNKKGAQSPETAEFLRGLWQK
;
A
#
# COMPACT_ATOMS: atom_id res chain seq x y z
N MET A 1 -21.71 -41.89 81.08
CA MET A 1 -22.09 -41.93 79.66
C MET A 1 -20.85 -41.55 78.87
N GLU A 2 -19.77 -42.32 78.94
CA GLU A 2 -19.61 -43.67 78.41
C GLU A 2 -20.18 -43.81 77.00
N ASN A 3 -19.25 -44.17 76.11
CA ASN A 3 -19.39 -45.03 74.95
C ASN A 3 -19.54 -44.31 73.58
N ILE A 4 -18.76 -44.62 72.54
CA ILE A 4 -17.78 -45.72 72.32
C ILE A 4 -17.18 -45.52 70.90
N ILE A 5 -15.87 -45.79 70.72
CA ILE A 5 -15.29 -46.66 69.65
C ILE A 5 -15.45 -46.17 68.19
N SER A 6 -14.46 -46.20 67.30
CA SER A 6 -13.12 -46.80 67.25
C SER A 6 -12.37 -46.08 66.12
N ASN A 7 -11.09 -45.76 66.29
CA ASN A 7 -9.94 -46.65 66.09
C ASN A 7 -9.77 -47.17 64.65
N GLU A 8 -8.61 -46.77 64.11
CA GLU A 8 -7.65 -47.61 63.39
C GLU A 8 -8.07 -48.08 61.99
N ALA A 9 -7.24 -48.06 60.97
CA ALA A 9 -5.79 -48.08 60.84
C ALA A 9 -5.53 -47.82 59.33
N ASN A 10 -4.36 -47.51 58.78
CA ASN A 10 -2.98 -47.43 59.25
C ASN A 10 -2.28 -46.69 58.10
N GLN A 11 -1.50 -45.64 58.42
CA GLN A 11 -0.04 -45.68 58.43
C GLN A 11 0.61 -46.00 57.08
N SER A 12 1.35 -45.00 56.60
CA SER A 12 2.81 -45.06 56.47
C SER A 12 3.19 -43.75 55.78
N GLU A 13 3.64 -42.74 56.54
CA GLU A 13 5.07 -42.48 56.79
C GLU A 13 5.81 -42.16 55.49
N ASN A 14 6.68 -41.17 55.38
CA ASN A 14 7.23 -40.22 56.32
C ASN A 14 7.94 -39.18 55.43
N GLU A 15 7.95 -37.94 55.91
CA GLU A 15 9.11 -37.03 55.92
C GLU A 15 9.90 -36.86 54.60
N SER A 16 10.08 -35.66 54.07
CA SER A 16 10.83 -34.62 54.77
C SER A 16 10.98 -33.36 53.91
N LYS A 17 10.69 -32.22 54.55
CA LYS A 17 11.50 -30.99 54.60
C LYS A 17 12.01 -30.39 53.28
N THR A 18 11.28 -29.35 52.87
CA THR A 18 11.71 -27.99 52.49
C THR A 18 13.15 -27.77 52.03
N CYS A 19 13.28 -27.22 50.82
CA CYS A 19 14.29 -26.21 50.52
C CYS A 19 13.64 -25.15 49.61
N VAL A 20 13.42 -23.95 50.17
CA VAL A 20 13.30 -22.71 49.41
C VAL A 20 14.72 -22.17 49.27
N VAL A 21 15.21 -22.03 48.04
CA VAL A 21 16.35 -21.18 47.68
C VAL A 21 16.03 -20.55 46.33
N GLU A 22 15.74 -19.25 46.31
CA GLU A 22 15.94 -18.37 45.16
C GLU A 22 17.35 -17.74 45.27
N PRO A 23 17.90 -17.03 44.27
CA PRO A 23 17.76 -17.09 42.81
C PRO A 23 19.15 -17.31 42.15
N ASN A 24 19.28 -18.19 41.15
CA ASN A 24 20.51 -18.30 40.37
C ASN A 24 20.23 -17.94 38.91
N THR A 25 20.62 -16.71 38.56
CA THR A 25 20.84 -16.27 37.18
C THR A 25 22.06 -16.99 36.63
N ASP A 26 21.85 -18.10 35.94
CA ASP A 26 22.76 -18.60 34.90
C ASP A 26 21.90 -19.13 33.76
N SER A 27 22.06 -18.50 32.61
CA SER A 27 21.24 -18.60 31.41
C SER A 27 21.35 -19.96 30.73
N VAL A 28 20.46 -20.88 31.07
CA VAL A 28 20.07 -22.00 30.22
C VAL A 28 18.62 -21.74 29.84
N LYS A 29 18.36 -21.43 28.57
CA LYS A 29 16.99 -21.31 28.06
C LYS A 29 16.39 -22.71 28.07
N ASP A 30 15.80 -23.12 29.17
CA ASP A 30 14.93 -24.28 29.18
C ASP A 30 13.77 -23.94 28.24
N GLU A 31 13.80 -24.51 27.04
CA GLU A 31 12.72 -24.37 26.06
C GLU A 31 11.46 -24.94 26.71
N VAL A 32 10.57 -24.07 27.19
CA VAL A 32 9.33 -24.47 27.84
C VAL A 32 8.42 -25.08 26.78
N VAL A 33 8.31 -26.41 26.82
CA VAL A 33 7.48 -27.20 25.92
C VAL A 33 6.12 -27.45 26.57
N ILE A 34 5.05 -27.09 25.85
CA ILE A 34 3.66 -27.29 26.28
C ILE A 34 3.10 -28.54 25.57
N PRO A 35 2.82 -29.64 26.29
CA PRO A 35 2.22 -30.84 25.69
C PRO A 35 0.70 -30.64 25.50
N VAL A 36 0.23 -30.74 24.26
CA VAL A 36 -1.18 -30.64 23.88
C VAL A 36 -1.63 -31.92 23.19
N LYS A 37 -2.74 -32.51 23.63
CA LYS A 37 -3.32 -33.71 23.00
C LYS A 37 -4.44 -33.32 22.05
N TYR A 38 -4.30 -33.65 20.76
CA TYR A 38 -5.32 -33.43 19.75
C TYR A 38 -5.43 -34.63 18.82
N ASN A 39 -6.66 -35.06 18.51
CA ASN A 39 -6.94 -36.21 17.65
C ASN A 39 -6.10 -37.48 17.99
N LYS A 40 -6.02 -37.81 19.29
CA LYS A 40 -5.24 -38.94 19.85
C LYS A 40 -3.72 -38.85 19.72
N GLN A 41 -3.18 -37.76 19.17
CA GLN A 41 -1.74 -37.50 19.10
C GLN A 41 -1.34 -36.47 20.17
N VAL A 42 -0.11 -36.58 20.67
CA VAL A 42 0.47 -35.62 21.61
C VAL A 42 1.43 -34.73 20.83
N PHE A 43 1.18 -33.42 20.87
CA PHE A 43 2.00 -32.40 20.26
C PHE A 43 2.74 -31.65 21.35
N ASN A 44 4.06 -31.58 21.21
CA ASN A 44 4.91 -30.78 22.07
C ASN A 44 5.11 -29.44 21.36
N LEU A 45 4.47 -28.39 21.89
CA LEU A 45 4.45 -27.07 21.27
C LEU A 45 5.40 -26.11 22.00
N ASP A 46 6.09 -25.29 21.21
CA ASP A 46 6.87 -24.16 21.72
C ASP A 46 5.94 -23.04 22.20
N LEU A 47 6.42 -22.18 23.09
CA LEU A 47 5.64 -21.06 23.65
C LEU A 47 5.00 -20.17 22.56
N GLU A 48 5.76 -19.81 21.51
CA GLU A 48 5.29 -18.95 20.43
C GLU A 48 4.15 -19.61 19.63
N LYS A 49 4.33 -20.88 19.24
CA LYS A 49 3.31 -21.64 18.50
C LYS A 49 2.05 -21.87 19.34
N ALA A 50 2.22 -22.15 20.63
CA ALA A 50 1.11 -22.29 21.56
C ALA A 50 0.34 -20.98 21.71
N GLN A 51 1.04 -19.85 21.81
CA GLN A 51 0.42 -18.52 21.86
C GLN A 51 -0.37 -18.21 20.58
N GLU A 52 0.19 -18.46 19.40
CA GLU A 52 -0.52 -18.27 18.14
C GLU A 52 -1.80 -19.12 18.05
N LEU A 53 -1.73 -20.39 18.44
CA LEU A 53 -2.88 -21.30 18.41
C LEU A 53 -3.94 -20.88 19.44
N ALA A 54 -3.54 -20.44 20.63
CA ALA A 54 -4.46 -19.89 21.62
C ALA A 54 -5.16 -18.64 21.08
N GLN A 55 -4.42 -17.71 20.46
CA GLN A 55 -5.00 -16.53 19.82
C GLN A 55 -5.97 -16.89 18.68
N LYS A 56 -5.63 -17.88 17.84
CA LYS A 56 -6.52 -18.40 16.79
C LYS A 56 -7.79 -19.01 17.38
N GLY A 57 -7.68 -19.75 18.48
CA GLY A 57 -8.82 -20.29 19.23
C GLY A 57 -9.75 -19.20 19.76
N MET A 58 -9.20 -18.17 20.41
CA MET A 58 -9.99 -17.02 20.89
C MET A 58 -10.73 -16.29 19.75
N LYS A 59 -10.12 -16.20 18.56
CA LYS A 59 -10.78 -15.63 17.36
C LYS A 59 -11.86 -16.56 16.81
N TYR A 60 -11.68 -17.87 16.92
CA TYR A 60 -12.66 -18.85 16.45
C TYR A 60 -13.98 -18.73 17.20
N ASP A 61 -13.97 -18.48 18.51
CA ASP A 61 -15.19 -18.29 19.29
C ASP A 61 -16.07 -17.15 18.73
N VAL A 62 -15.44 -16.08 18.24
CA VAL A 62 -16.12 -14.94 17.60
C VAL A 62 -16.77 -15.33 16.27
N ILE A 63 -16.11 -16.17 15.47
CA ILE A 63 -16.51 -16.52 14.09
C ILE A 63 -17.39 -17.78 14.04
N SER A 64 -17.40 -18.58 15.11
CA SER A 64 -18.04 -19.90 15.18
C SER A 64 -19.50 -19.90 14.69
N LYS A 65 -20.28 -18.91 15.11
CA LYS A 65 -21.69 -18.74 14.73
C LYS A 65 -21.83 -18.53 13.22
N ASP A 66 -21.04 -17.64 12.65
CA ASP A 66 -21.07 -17.32 11.22
C ASP A 66 -20.65 -18.56 10.40
N TYR A 67 -19.63 -19.29 10.86
CA TYR A 67 -19.20 -20.53 10.21
C TYR A 67 -20.29 -21.60 10.20
N ASP A 68 -21.03 -21.77 11.31
CA ASP A 68 -22.14 -22.72 11.37
C ASP A 68 -23.27 -22.32 10.41
N THR A 69 -23.61 -21.03 10.31
CA THR A 69 -24.60 -20.55 9.33
C THR A 69 -24.16 -20.82 7.90
N LEU A 70 -22.90 -20.51 7.56
CA LEU A 70 -22.33 -20.80 6.24
C LEU A 70 -22.34 -22.29 5.93
N LYS A 71 -22.08 -23.14 6.92
CA LYS A 71 -22.13 -24.60 6.78
C LYS A 71 -23.55 -25.11 6.52
N ILE A 72 -24.56 -24.51 7.15
CA ILE A 72 -25.97 -24.84 6.88
C ILE A 72 -26.34 -24.47 5.44
N ILE A 73 -25.97 -23.26 5.00
CA ILE A 73 -26.26 -22.78 3.63
C ILE A 73 -25.54 -23.65 2.59
N ALA A 74 -24.25 -23.91 2.78
CA ALA A 74 -23.47 -24.75 1.88
C ALA A 74 -24.06 -26.17 1.77
N ARG A 75 -24.52 -26.74 2.90
CA ARG A 75 -25.22 -28.03 2.92
C ARG A 75 -26.56 -27.98 2.19
N ALA A 76 -27.31 -26.88 2.28
CA ALA A 76 -28.56 -26.71 1.54
C ALA A 76 -28.33 -26.74 0.02
N GLU A 77 -27.19 -26.22 -0.43
CA GLU A 77 -26.75 -26.31 -1.84
C GLU A 77 -26.03 -27.62 -2.19
N GLY A 78 -25.76 -28.49 -1.21
CA GLY A 78 -25.04 -29.75 -1.40
C GLY A 78 -23.54 -29.60 -1.62
N LYS A 79 -22.94 -28.44 -1.31
CA LYS A 79 -21.51 -28.15 -1.51
C LYS A 79 -20.74 -28.09 -0.20
N SER A 80 -19.42 -28.24 -0.27
CA SER A 80 -18.53 -27.87 0.83
C SER A 80 -18.53 -26.36 1.06
N VAL A 81 -18.20 -25.89 2.28
CA VAL A 81 -18.12 -24.45 2.58
C VAL A 81 -17.12 -23.75 1.66
N ALA A 82 -16.00 -24.40 1.34
CA ALA A 82 -15.00 -23.84 0.42
C ALA A 82 -15.54 -23.73 -1.01
N GLU A 83 -16.13 -24.80 -1.53
CA GLU A 83 -16.75 -24.83 -2.87
C GLU A 83 -17.90 -23.82 -2.99
N PHE A 84 -18.68 -23.65 -1.91
CA PHE A 84 -19.74 -22.66 -1.85
C PHE A 84 -19.18 -21.23 -2.00
N LEU A 85 -18.14 -20.89 -1.23
CA LEU A 85 -17.48 -19.58 -1.33
C LEU A 85 -16.85 -19.34 -2.71
N GLU A 86 -16.22 -20.36 -3.30
CA GLU A 86 -15.71 -20.28 -4.67
C GLU A 86 -16.84 -20.07 -5.68
N SER A 87 -17.98 -20.75 -5.51
CA SER A 87 -19.14 -20.56 -6.37
C SER A 87 -19.71 -19.15 -6.27
N ILE A 88 -19.82 -18.58 -5.07
CA ILE A 88 -20.24 -17.17 -4.88
C ILE A 88 -19.24 -16.22 -5.54
N LYS A 89 -17.93 -16.47 -5.37
CA LYS A 89 -16.88 -15.64 -5.96
C LYS A 89 -16.99 -15.65 -7.50
N ASN A 90 -17.17 -16.82 -8.09
CA ASN A 90 -17.30 -16.99 -9.53
C ASN A 90 -18.61 -16.39 -10.06
N GLU A 91 -19.71 -16.55 -9.32
CA GLU A 91 -21.00 -15.93 -9.67
C GLU A 91 -20.87 -14.40 -9.67
N LYS A 92 -20.31 -13.82 -8.61
CA LYS A 92 -20.03 -12.38 -8.53
C LYS A 92 -19.15 -11.89 -9.68
N ASN A 93 -18.09 -12.63 -10.00
CA ASN A 93 -17.19 -12.29 -11.11
C ASN A 93 -17.93 -12.36 -12.45
N SER A 94 -18.66 -13.43 -12.73
CA SER A 94 -19.41 -13.58 -13.99
C SER A 94 -20.49 -12.51 -14.18
N VAL A 95 -21.20 -12.13 -13.11
CA VAL A 95 -22.16 -11.02 -13.14
C VAL A 95 -21.44 -9.73 -13.51
N ARG A 96 -20.30 -9.45 -12.85
CA ARG A 96 -19.50 -8.25 -13.13
C ARG A 96 -18.96 -8.23 -14.56
N GLU A 97 -18.49 -9.35 -15.07
CA GLU A 97 -18.02 -9.51 -16.45
C GLU A 97 -19.14 -9.19 -17.45
N ASN A 98 -20.33 -9.73 -17.23
CA ASN A 98 -21.50 -9.48 -18.07
C ASN A 98 -21.92 -8.01 -18.03
N GLU A 99 -21.90 -7.35 -16.86
CA GLU A 99 -22.18 -5.92 -16.76
C GLU A 99 -21.18 -5.07 -17.56
N ILE A 100 -19.90 -5.42 -17.53
CA ILE A 100 -18.86 -4.71 -18.28
C ILE A 100 -19.07 -4.93 -19.77
N LEU A 101 -19.33 -6.17 -20.20
CA LEU A 101 -19.64 -6.47 -21.60
C LEU A 101 -20.84 -5.67 -22.12
N LEU A 102 -21.91 -5.56 -21.33
CA LEU A 102 -23.08 -4.75 -21.67
C LEU A 102 -22.73 -3.26 -21.78
N LYS A 103 -21.93 -2.72 -20.84
CA LYS A 103 -21.48 -1.32 -20.88
C LYS A 103 -20.56 -1.03 -22.07
N CYS A 104 -19.78 -2.01 -22.50
CA CYS A 104 -18.90 -1.93 -23.66
C CYS A 104 -19.63 -2.18 -25.00
N GLY A 105 -20.96 -2.33 -25.00
CA GLY A 105 -21.72 -2.56 -26.24
C GLY A 105 -21.45 -3.91 -26.91
N GLY A 106 -20.90 -4.88 -26.18
CA GLY A 106 -20.52 -6.20 -26.71
C GLY A 106 -19.05 -6.33 -27.12
N ASP A 107 -18.25 -5.27 -27.00
CA ASP A 107 -16.82 -5.31 -27.30
C ASP A 107 -16.04 -6.10 -26.24
N LYS A 108 -15.74 -7.36 -26.56
CA LYS A 108 -15.08 -8.30 -25.64
C LYS A 108 -13.67 -7.86 -25.24
N GLU A 109 -12.88 -7.39 -26.20
CA GLU A 109 -11.50 -6.96 -25.95
C GLU A 109 -11.42 -5.79 -24.97
N PHE A 110 -12.33 -4.82 -25.12
CA PHE A 110 -12.40 -3.66 -24.25
C PHE A 110 -12.92 -4.02 -22.87
N ALA A 111 -13.90 -4.92 -22.78
CA ALA A 111 -14.38 -5.46 -21.51
C ALA A 111 -13.29 -6.22 -20.75
N GLU A 112 -12.52 -7.08 -21.42
CA GLU A 112 -11.38 -7.79 -20.83
C GLU A 112 -10.31 -6.82 -20.34
N HIS A 113 -10.05 -5.75 -21.09
CA HIS A 113 -9.09 -4.72 -20.69
C HIS A 113 -9.56 -3.99 -19.42
N ILE A 114 -10.85 -3.62 -19.33
CA ILE A 114 -11.42 -3.00 -18.13
C ILE A 114 -11.35 -3.95 -16.92
N LEU A 115 -11.67 -5.23 -17.11
CA LEU A 115 -11.55 -6.24 -16.06
C LEU A 115 -10.11 -6.38 -15.54
N LYS A 116 -9.11 -6.38 -16.44
CA LYS A 116 -7.69 -6.41 -16.07
C LYS A 116 -7.30 -5.16 -15.28
N LEU A 117 -7.80 -3.99 -15.65
CA LEU A 117 -7.57 -2.75 -14.91
C LEU A 117 -8.22 -2.75 -13.53
N GLU A 118 -9.43 -3.30 -13.39
CA GLU A 118 -10.15 -3.40 -12.12
C GLU A 118 -9.50 -4.42 -11.17
N ASN A 119 -9.04 -5.55 -11.70
CA ASN A 119 -8.33 -6.58 -10.93
C ASN A 119 -6.87 -6.21 -10.62
N SER A 120 -6.28 -5.25 -11.34
CA SER A 120 -4.96 -4.71 -10.99
C SER A 120 -5.07 -3.87 -9.71
N ASN A 121 -4.23 -4.18 -8.72
CA ASN A 121 -4.29 -3.49 -7.44
C ASN A 121 -4.05 -1.98 -7.63
N PRO A 122 -4.73 -1.08 -6.90
CA PRO A 122 -4.39 0.34 -6.92
C PRO A 122 -2.94 0.59 -6.45
N CYS A 123 -2.38 -0.29 -5.61
CA CYS A 123 -0.97 -0.26 -5.21
C CYS A 123 -0.01 -0.65 -6.34
N ASP A 124 -0.46 -1.37 -7.36
CA ASP A 124 0.33 -1.65 -8.57
C ASP A 124 0.47 -0.42 -9.48
N ARG A 125 -0.29 0.67 -9.23
CA ARG A 125 -0.16 1.93 -9.97
C ARG A 125 1.04 2.77 -9.51
N LEU A 126 1.55 2.49 -8.31
CA LEU A 126 2.76 3.12 -7.77
C LEU A 126 3.98 2.22 -7.96
N LYS A 127 4.07 1.50 -9.08
CA LYS A 127 5.21 0.67 -9.41
C LYS A 127 6.46 1.54 -9.62
N PHE A 128 7.25 1.67 -8.56
CA PHE A 128 8.58 2.25 -8.62
C PHE A 128 9.50 1.50 -9.59
N SER A 129 9.20 0.22 -9.89
CA SER A 129 9.94 -0.57 -10.88
C SER A 129 10.06 0.14 -12.23
N GLU A 130 8.96 0.71 -12.73
CA GLU A 130 8.95 1.43 -14.02
C GLU A 130 9.85 2.68 -13.99
N VAL A 131 9.92 3.36 -12.84
CA VAL A 131 10.81 4.52 -12.65
C VAL A 131 12.27 4.07 -12.63
N SER A 132 12.58 3.01 -11.90
CA SER A 132 13.94 2.49 -11.80
C SER A 132 14.48 1.93 -13.14
N GLU A 133 13.61 1.36 -13.97
CA GLU A 133 13.96 0.86 -15.32
C GLU A 133 14.29 2.01 -16.29
N ASN A 134 13.47 3.07 -16.31
CA ASN A 134 13.65 4.20 -17.21
C ASN A 134 14.71 5.19 -16.72
N PHE A 135 14.90 5.29 -15.41
CA PHE A 135 15.82 6.21 -14.75
C PHE A 135 16.74 5.46 -13.78
N PRO A 136 17.79 4.77 -14.27
CA PRO A 136 18.69 3.99 -13.43
C PRO A 136 19.49 4.83 -12.41
N LYS A 137 19.43 6.17 -12.54
CA LYS A 137 20.00 7.11 -11.58
C LYS A 137 19.20 7.20 -10.27
N ILE A 138 17.91 6.83 -10.31
CA ILE A 138 16.97 6.89 -9.18
C ILE A 138 16.84 5.45 -8.67
N LYS A 139 17.42 5.16 -7.50
CA LYS A 139 17.47 3.79 -6.96
C LYS A 139 16.41 3.54 -5.91
N THR A 140 15.95 4.59 -5.24
CA THR A 140 14.95 4.50 -4.17
C THR A 140 13.88 5.57 -4.34
N VAL A 141 12.70 5.36 -3.76
CA VAL A 141 11.57 6.32 -3.80
C VAL A 141 11.96 7.67 -3.16
N GLU A 142 12.94 7.68 -2.26
CA GLU A 142 13.46 8.88 -1.59
C GLU A 142 14.27 9.79 -2.52
N ASP A 143 14.84 9.24 -3.60
CA ASP A 143 15.52 10.03 -4.62
C ASP A 143 14.52 10.86 -5.46
N LEU A 144 13.21 10.56 -5.38
CA LEU A 144 12.20 11.33 -6.08
C LEU A 144 11.82 12.61 -5.33
N PRO A 145 11.49 13.68 -6.07
CA PRO A 145 10.87 14.86 -5.48
C PRO A 145 9.57 14.50 -4.75
N GLN A 146 9.40 14.97 -3.51
CA GLN A 146 8.19 14.73 -2.71
C GLN A 146 6.91 15.19 -3.42
N SER A 147 6.98 16.29 -4.17
CA SER A 147 5.87 16.80 -4.99
C SER A 147 5.34 15.77 -6.01
N VAL A 148 6.19 14.89 -6.52
CA VAL A 148 5.82 13.84 -7.48
C VAL A 148 5.07 12.71 -6.75
N VAL A 149 5.55 12.31 -5.57
CA VAL A 149 4.91 11.27 -4.76
C VAL A 149 3.53 11.73 -4.27
N GLU A 150 3.42 12.97 -3.80
CA GLU A 150 2.16 13.55 -3.34
C GLU A 150 1.16 13.71 -4.48
N SER A 151 1.59 14.25 -5.63
CA SER A 151 0.71 14.42 -6.79
C SER A 151 0.23 13.09 -7.37
N ALA A 152 1.08 12.06 -7.40
CA ALA A 152 0.68 10.71 -7.80
C ALA A 152 -0.38 10.12 -6.85
N LYS A 153 -0.20 10.28 -5.54
CA LYS A 153 -1.20 9.85 -4.54
C LYS A 153 -2.52 10.60 -4.66
N LEU A 154 -2.48 11.92 -4.81
CA LEU A 154 -3.67 12.76 -4.88
C LEU A 154 -4.48 12.55 -6.16
N LYS A 155 -3.79 12.42 -7.30
CA LYS A 155 -4.44 12.26 -8.61
C LYS A 155 -4.74 10.80 -8.96
N GLY A 156 -4.14 9.85 -8.25
CA GLY A 156 -4.23 8.43 -8.58
C GLY A 156 -3.53 8.06 -9.90
N THR A 157 -2.53 8.84 -10.32
CA THR A 157 -1.74 8.63 -11.53
C THR A 157 -0.48 7.80 -11.26
N LEU A 158 0.11 7.23 -12.32
CA LEU A 158 1.34 6.45 -12.23
C LEU A 158 2.51 7.33 -11.75
N LEU A 159 3.38 6.79 -10.90
CA LEU A 159 4.53 7.51 -10.35
C LEU A 159 5.50 7.99 -11.47
N LEU A 160 5.70 7.14 -12.49
CA LEU A 160 6.50 7.46 -13.66
C LEU A 160 5.94 8.66 -14.45
N ASP A 161 4.62 8.70 -14.68
CA ASP A 161 3.98 9.78 -15.44
C ASP A 161 4.14 11.14 -14.75
N GLU A 162 3.89 11.22 -13.44
CA GLU A 162 4.09 12.48 -12.70
C GLU A 162 5.56 12.89 -12.67
N TYR A 163 6.49 11.94 -12.59
CA TYR A 163 7.91 12.25 -12.67
C TYR A 163 8.31 12.82 -14.05
N LEU A 164 7.79 12.25 -15.15
CA LEU A 164 8.00 12.78 -16.49
C LEU A 164 7.41 14.19 -16.65
N ARG A 165 6.20 14.43 -16.12
CA ARG A 165 5.58 15.77 -16.11
C ARG A 165 6.42 16.77 -15.33
N TYR A 166 6.99 16.35 -14.20
CA TYR A 166 7.89 17.17 -13.40
C TYR A 166 9.15 17.55 -14.18
N LEU A 167 9.80 16.58 -14.82
CA LEU A 167 10.97 16.83 -15.67
C LEU A 167 10.64 17.78 -16.83
N HIS A 168 9.50 17.57 -17.49
CA HIS A 168 9.05 18.44 -18.58
C HIS A 168 8.84 19.89 -18.10
N LYS A 169 8.21 20.09 -16.93
CA LYS A 169 8.06 21.42 -16.32
C LYS A 169 9.39 22.09 -16.02
N GLN A 170 10.36 21.34 -15.47
CA GLN A 170 11.70 21.87 -15.23
C GLN A 170 12.39 22.30 -16.52
N GLN A 171 12.34 21.45 -17.56
CA GLN A 171 12.92 21.76 -18.86
C GLN A 171 12.27 22.99 -19.51
N LEU A 172 10.95 23.12 -19.41
CA LEU A 172 10.24 24.31 -19.92
C LEU A 172 10.67 25.58 -19.18
N ALA A 173 10.80 25.53 -17.85
CA ALA A 173 11.24 26.68 -17.06
C ALA A 173 12.66 27.13 -17.44
N ILE A 174 13.59 26.17 -17.62
CA ILE A 174 14.96 26.45 -18.06
C ILE A 174 14.97 27.01 -19.48
N LYS A 175 14.23 26.40 -20.41
CA LYS A 175 14.14 26.90 -21.80
C LYS A 175 13.55 28.31 -21.85
N ALA A 176 12.54 28.60 -21.04
CA ALA A 176 11.94 29.92 -20.95
C ALA A 176 12.94 30.95 -20.39
N SER A 177 13.68 30.63 -19.32
CA SER A 177 14.68 31.56 -18.78
C SER A 177 15.83 31.81 -19.75
N VAL A 178 16.34 30.77 -20.42
CA VAL A 178 17.40 30.89 -21.44
C VAL A 178 16.91 31.72 -22.63
N LYS A 179 15.68 31.47 -23.11
CA LYS A 179 15.10 32.27 -24.18
C LYS A 179 14.95 33.73 -23.77
N ASN A 180 14.44 34.00 -22.57
CA ASN A 180 14.29 35.36 -22.06
C ASN A 180 15.65 36.06 -21.92
N GLN A 181 16.69 35.35 -21.50
CA GLN A 181 18.06 35.87 -21.46
C GLN A 181 18.58 36.18 -22.87
N PHE A 182 18.40 35.26 -23.81
CA PHE A 182 18.81 35.46 -25.21
C PHE A 182 18.07 36.63 -25.88
N ASP A 183 16.75 36.73 -25.71
CA ASP A 183 15.94 37.84 -26.25
C ASP A 183 16.35 39.18 -25.61
N ALA A 184 16.70 39.18 -24.32
CA ALA A 184 17.23 40.35 -23.63
C ALA A 184 18.63 40.74 -24.13
N GLU A 185 19.52 39.77 -24.37
CA GLU A 185 20.85 39.99 -24.94
C GLU A 185 20.76 40.54 -26.37
N GLN A 186 19.89 39.98 -27.22
CA GLN A 186 19.66 40.51 -28.57
C GLN A 186 19.12 41.95 -28.55
N SER A 187 18.27 42.27 -27.58
CA SER A 187 17.74 43.63 -27.41
C SER A 187 18.76 44.61 -26.82
N ALA A 188 19.63 44.12 -25.93
CA ALA A 188 20.69 44.91 -25.29
C ALA A 188 21.90 45.14 -26.20
N THR A 189 22.17 44.21 -27.11
CA THR A 189 23.17 44.35 -28.19
C THR A 189 22.56 45.24 -29.28
N GLY A 190 22.43 46.53 -28.96
CA GLY A 190 21.58 47.48 -29.69
C GLY A 190 21.73 47.47 -31.21
N SER A 191 20.62 47.75 -31.89
CA SER A 191 20.58 47.97 -33.33
C SER A 191 21.45 49.18 -33.72
N LEU A 192 22.70 48.93 -34.11
CA LEU A 192 23.55 49.90 -34.83
C LEU A 192 23.09 50.06 -36.29
N VAL A 193 21.79 49.93 -36.57
CA VAL A 193 21.24 50.39 -37.84
C VAL A 193 21.18 51.91 -37.76
N ASN A 194 22.26 52.54 -38.20
CA ASN A 194 22.31 53.96 -38.52
C ASN A 194 21.13 54.29 -39.43
N LYS A 195 20.02 54.80 -38.87
CA LYS A 195 18.98 55.47 -39.64
C LYS A 195 19.56 56.78 -40.17
N LYS A 196 20.36 56.69 -41.24
CA LYS A 196 20.64 57.82 -42.14
C LYS A 196 19.30 58.28 -42.71
N GLY A 197 18.63 59.20 -42.01
CA GLY A 197 17.36 59.78 -42.45
C GLY A 197 16.35 60.09 -41.35
N ALA A 198 16.60 59.78 -40.08
CA ALA A 198 15.70 60.22 -39.01
C ALA A 198 15.98 61.71 -38.71
N GLN A 199 15.12 62.60 -39.20
CA GLN A 199 15.06 63.98 -38.72
C GLN A 199 14.96 63.93 -37.19
N SER A 200 15.79 64.70 -36.48
CA SER A 200 15.75 64.72 -35.02
C SER A 200 14.35 65.17 -34.57
N PRO A 201 13.84 64.68 -33.43
CA PRO A 201 12.52 65.06 -32.93
C PRO A 201 12.40 66.59 -32.72
N GLU A 202 13.51 67.25 -32.41
CA GLU A 202 13.61 68.72 -32.33
C GLU A 202 13.40 69.39 -33.69
N THR A 203 13.90 68.80 -34.78
CA THR A 203 13.69 69.33 -36.14
C THR A 203 12.23 69.20 -36.56
N ALA A 204 11.55 68.13 -36.13
CA ALA A 204 10.13 67.90 -36.43
C ALA A 204 9.20 68.87 -35.67
N GLU A 205 9.47 69.13 -34.39
CA GLU A 205 8.75 70.15 -33.58
C GLU A 205 8.96 71.56 -34.14
N PHE A 206 10.19 71.89 -34.52
CA PHE A 206 10.53 73.17 -35.14
C PHE A 206 9.75 73.41 -36.44
N LEU A 207 9.69 72.40 -37.32
CA LEU A 207 8.90 72.47 -38.54
C LEU A 207 7.39 72.55 -38.22
N ARG A 208 6.86 71.89 -37.19
CA ARG A 208 5.44 72.01 -36.83
C ARG A 208 5.06 73.44 -36.43
N GLY A 209 5.94 74.15 -35.72
CA GLY A 209 5.69 75.53 -35.28
C GLY A 209 5.69 76.56 -36.43
N LEU A 210 6.45 76.31 -37.50
CA LEU A 210 6.53 77.19 -38.67
C LEU A 210 5.25 77.23 -39.53
N TRP A 211 4.41 76.20 -39.43
CA TRP A 211 3.22 76.03 -40.27
C TRP A 211 1.90 76.30 -39.52
N GLN A 212 1.97 76.75 -38.26
CA GLN A 212 0.82 77.31 -37.55
C GLN A 212 0.81 78.83 -37.75
N LYS A 213 0.31 79.28 -38.90
CA LYS A 213 -0.05 80.68 -39.13
C LYS A 213 -1.34 80.77 -39.91
#